data_AF-A0AAD9KVQ1-F1
#
_entry.id   AF-A0AAD9KVQ1-F1
#
_cell.length_a   1.000
_cell.length_b   1.000
_cell.length_c   1.000
_cell.angle_alpha   90.00
_cell.angle_beta   90.00
_cell.angle_gamma   90.00
#
_symmetry.space_group_name_H-M   'P 1'
#
loop_
_entity.id
_entity.type
_entity.pdbx_description
1 polymer ?
#
loop_
_entity_poly.entity_id
_entity_poly.type
_entity_poly.pdbx_seq_one_letter_code
_entity_poly.pdbx_strand_id
1 'polypeptide(L)'
;MFRDVHWITADFSIRSQLGYAIFRWWKPLTSKKITEDLSHSEPRLIIYLDTIEWHIYNVSPTYANLESLFGLEQKIVIKPEELPPKYKSDNASTKSPDEPAVEDRWIWRNLFPVIKFNVADGRILYGNYHCPTTLSVNFSYTVLLYTSKPASTPFDQFMHALTAKVDNLRVMLVPSLGYKGPVEEAPRYMGDGFVILHSNDVDIYYYYDQPGMLAFIP
;
A
#
# COMPACT_ATOMS: atom_id res chain seq x y z
N MET A 1 3.58 14.46 -15.45
CA MET A 1 2.28 13.90 -15.85
C MET A 1 2.54 12.53 -16.42
N PHE A 2 1.81 11.52 -15.94
CA PHE A 2 1.89 10.15 -16.41
C PHE A 2 0.52 9.72 -16.93
N ARG A 3 0.54 8.86 -17.94
CA ARG A 3 -0.64 8.33 -18.62
C ARG A 3 -0.49 6.82 -18.72
N ASP A 4 -1.60 6.13 -18.57
CA ASP A 4 -1.74 4.69 -18.74
C ASP A 4 -0.65 3.87 -18.02
N VAL A 5 -0.49 4.16 -16.73
CA VAL A 5 0.48 3.45 -15.89
C VAL A 5 -0.14 2.15 -15.43
N HIS A 6 0.53 1.04 -15.75
CA HIS A 6 0.15 -0.29 -15.30
C HIS A 6 1.33 -0.95 -14.59
N TRP A 7 1.06 -1.52 -13.43
CA TRP A 7 1.99 -2.40 -12.73
C TRP A 7 1.26 -3.72 -12.51
N ILE A 8 1.71 -4.78 -13.19
CA ILE A 8 1.08 -6.09 -13.13
C ILE A 8 2.09 -7.08 -12.58
N THR A 9 1.69 -7.78 -11.52
CA THR A 9 2.40 -8.89 -10.90
C THR A 9 1.48 -10.10 -10.85
N ALA A 10 1.99 -11.27 -10.50
CA ALA A 10 1.18 -12.48 -10.32
C ALA A 10 0.11 -12.32 -9.22
N ASP A 11 0.39 -11.52 -8.19
CA ASP A 11 -0.49 -11.35 -7.03
C ASP A 11 -1.46 -10.18 -7.15
N PHE A 12 -1.06 -9.09 -7.82
CA PHE A 12 -1.89 -7.90 -7.94
C PHE A 12 -1.60 -7.14 -9.23
N SER A 13 -2.54 -6.30 -9.65
CA SER A 13 -2.32 -5.25 -10.64
C SER A 13 -2.80 -3.90 -10.14
N ILE A 14 -2.03 -2.86 -10.47
CA ILE A 14 -2.39 -1.47 -10.24
C ILE A 14 -2.44 -0.78 -11.61
N ARG A 15 -3.50 -0.04 -11.88
CA ARG A 15 -3.68 0.73 -13.11
C ARG A 15 -4.11 2.15 -12.79
N SER A 16 -3.59 3.10 -13.56
CA SER A 16 -4.01 4.49 -13.51
C SER A 16 -3.98 5.10 -14.91
N GLN A 17 -5.10 5.66 -15.36
CA GLN A 17 -5.22 6.19 -16.72
C GLN A 17 -4.50 7.53 -16.86
N LEU A 18 -4.63 8.40 -15.87
CA LEU A 18 -4.04 9.73 -15.89
C LEU A 18 -3.68 10.16 -14.47
N GLY A 19 -2.51 10.74 -14.33
CA GLY A 19 -2.12 11.40 -13.10
C GLY A 19 -0.95 12.34 -13.27
N TYR A 20 -0.69 13.13 -12.25
CA TYR A 20 0.48 13.99 -12.20
C TYR A 20 0.96 14.14 -10.76
N ALA A 21 2.28 14.22 -10.61
CA ALA A 21 2.93 14.54 -9.35
C ALA A 21 3.54 15.94 -9.47
N ILE A 22 3.29 16.77 -8.46
CA ILE A 22 3.94 18.06 -8.26
C ILE A 22 4.92 17.88 -7.12
N PHE A 23 6.20 18.05 -7.44
CA PHE A 23 7.27 18.07 -6.46
C PHE A 23 7.86 19.48 -6.36
N ARG A 24 7.81 20.06 -5.16
CA ARG A 24 8.33 21.39 -4.85
C ARG A 24 9.81 21.33 -4.46
N TRP A 25 10.67 21.06 -5.43
CA TRP A 25 12.11 20.82 -5.21
C TRP A 25 12.90 22.05 -4.76
N TRP A 26 12.42 23.26 -5.07
CA TRP A 26 13.09 24.52 -4.74
C TRP A 26 13.04 24.88 -3.24
N LYS A 27 12.26 24.15 -2.44
CA LYS A 27 12.19 24.40 -1.00
C LYS A 27 13.44 23.85 -0.31
N PRO A 28 14.12 24.65 0.53
CA PRO A 28 15.34 24.21 1.20
C PRO A 28 15.07 22.97 2.04
N LEU A 29 15.96 21.97 1.98
CA LEU A 29 15.89 20.79 2.83
C LEU A 29 16.34 21.20 4.24
N THR A 30 15.38 21.38 5.14
CA THR A 30 15.69 21.58 6.56
C THR A 30 15.84 20.20 7.19
N SER A 31 17.01 19.90 7.75
CA SER A 31 17.17 18.70 8.58
C SER A 31 16.32 18.90 9.84
N LYS A 32 15.29 18.08 10.00
CA LYS A 32 14.39 18.11 11.14
C LYS A 32 14.65 16.92 12.03
N LYS A 33 14.54 17.12 13.34
CA LYS A 33 14.75 16.05 14.32
C LYS A 33 13.67 14.99 14.17
N ILE A 34 14.01 13.75 14.51
CA ILE A 34 13.10 12.60 14.40
C ILE A 34 11.84 12.76 15.25
N THR A 35 11.95 13.49 16.36
CA THR A 35 10.89 13.73 17.32
C THR A 35 10.01 14.94 17.01
N GLU A 36 10.29 15.70 15.95
CA GLU A 36 9.48 16.87 15.58
C GLU A 36 8.20 16.44 14.84
N ASP A 37 7.07 17.08 15.17
CA ASP A 37 5.82 16.84 14.43
C ASP A 37 5.85 17.52 13.06
N LEU A 38 5.76 16.71 12.01
CA LEU A 38 5.78 17.18 10.63
C LEU A 38 4.38 17.43 10.07
N SER A 39 3.31 17.17 10.83
CA SER A 39 1.91 17.28 10.41
C SER A 39 1.52 18.68 9.93
N HIS A 40 2.13 19.72 10.52
CA HIS A 40 1.88 21.11 10.17
C HIS A 40 2.75 21.63 9.01
N SER A 41 3.65 20.79 8.48
CA SER A 41 4.51 21.19 7.37
C SER A 41 3.73 21.25 6.07
N GLU A 42 4.08 22.18 5.19
CA GLU A 42 3.46 22.21 3.87
C GLU A 42 3.82 20.97 3.03
N PRO A 43 2.88 20.42 2.24
CA PRO A 43 3.15 19.28 1.38
C PRO A 43 4.19 19.65 0.32
N ARG A 44 5.24 18.84 0.23
CA ARG A 44 6.30 18.96 -0.80
C ARG A 44 5.99 18.11 -2.02
N LEU A 45 5.31 16.98 -1.81
CA LEU A 45 4.86 16.08 -2.85
C LEU A 45 3.34 16.05 -2.84
N ILE A 46 2.75 16.41 -3.98
CA ILE A 46 1.31 16.31 -4.20
C ILE A 46 1.11 15.43 -5.42
N ILE A 47 0.36 14.35 -5.26
CA ILE A 47 0.04 13.39 -6.31
C ILE A 47 -1.44 13.48 -6.59
N TYR A 48 -1.79 13.69 -7.85
CA TYR A 48 -3.16 13.64 -8.34
C TYR A 48 -3.31 12.44 -9.25
N LEU A 49 -4.33 11.64 -8.99
CA LEU A 49 -4.73 10.48 -9.77
C LEU A 49 -6.18 10.71 -10.20
N ASP A 50 -6.45 10.59 -11.50
CA ASP A 50 -7.80 10.68 -12.02
C ASP A 50 -8.55 9.39 -11.66
N THR A 51 -8.06 8.26 -12.17
CA THR A 51 -8.56 6.93 -11.85
C THR A 51 -7.45 6.06 -11.27
N ILE A 52 -7.77 5.29 -10.23
CA ILE A 52 -6.91 4.21 -9.72
C ILE A 52 -7.71 2.90 -9.62
N GLU A 53 -7.21 1.86 -10.27
CA GLU A 53 -7.74 0.51 -10.13
C GLU A 53 -6.67 -0.35 -9.48
N TRP A 54 -6.99 -0.92 -8.32
CA TRP A 54 -6.11 -1.87 -7.65
C TRP A 54 -6.81 -3.21 -7.54
N HIS A 55 -6.34 -4.18 -8.30
CA HIS A 55 -6.86 -5.54 -8.29
C HIS A 55 -5.89 -6.45 -7.55
N ILE A 56 -6.35 -7.10 -6.51
CA ILE A 56 -5.62 -8.09 -5.73
C ILE A 56 -6.21 -9.46 -6.05
N TYR A 57 -5.41 -10.29 -6.72
CA TYR A 57 -5.79 -11.62 -7.19
C TYR A 57 -5.46 -12.69 -6.15
N ASN A 58 -4.21 -12.68 -5.67
CA ASN A 58 -3.63 -13.72 -4.84
C ASN A 58 -2.72 -13.11 -3.75
N VAL A 59 -2.43 -13.92 -2.74
CA VAL A 59 -1.43 -13.63 -1.70
C VAL A 59 -0.41 -14.77 -1.67
N SER A 60 0.31 -14.94 -2.79
CA SER A 60 1.28 -16.02 -2.95
C SER A 60 2.30 -16.17 -1.81
N PRO A 61 2.83 -15.09 -1.19
CA PRO A 61 3.82 -15.23 -0.12
C PRO A 61 3.24 -15.85 1.15
N THR A 62 1.97 -15.55 1.46
CA THR A 62 1.28 -16.13 2.61
C THR A 62 1.05 -17.62 2.41
N TYR A 63 0.66 -18.03 1.18
CA TYR A 63 0.53 -19.45 0.86
C TYR A 63 1.87 -20.18 0.96
N ALA A 64 2.96 -19.60 0.47
CA ALA A 64 4.29 -20.19 0.58
C ALA A 64 4.77 -20.31 2.04
N ASN A 65 4.43 -19.33 2.89
CA ASN A 65 4.71 -19.40 4.32
C ASN A 65 3.90 -20.52 4.99
N LEU A 66 2.62 -20.66 4.66
CA LEU A 66 1.79 -21.76 5.14
C LEU A 66 2.35 -23.11 4.70
N GLU A 67 2.71 -23.27 3.42
CA GLU A 67 3.36 -24.49 2.91
C GLU A 67 4.62 -24.85 3.73
N SER A 68 5.46 -23.85 4.03
CA SER A 68 6.65 -24.04 4.86
C SER A 68 6.32 -24.47 6.29
N LEU A 69 5.30 -23.87 6.91
CA LEU A 69 4.87 -24.20 8.26
C LEU A 69 4.32 -25.63 8.36
N PHE A 70 3.67 -26.11 7.30
CA PHE A 70 3.15 -27.47 7.20
C PHE A 70 4.16 -28.49 6.63
N GLY A 71 5.38 -28.06 6.27
CA GLY A 71 6.41 -28.94 5.72
C GLY A 71 6.11 -29.46 4.30
N LEU A 72 5.25 -28.76 3.55
CA LEU A 72 4.91 -29.09 2.17
C LEU A 72 5.97 -28.55 1.19
N GLU A 73 6.06 -29.18 0.01
CA GLU A 73 6.87 -28.63 -1.08
C GLU A 73 6.24 -27.31 -1.57
N GLN A 74 7.03 -26.23 -1.56
CA GLN A 74 6.59 -24.92 -2.03
C GLN A 74 6.46 -24.92 -3.56
N LYS A 75 5.23 -24.96 -4.07
CA LYS A 75 4.95 -24.97 -5.51
C LYS A 75 4.49 -23.61 -6.04
N ILE A 76 4.00 -22.74 -5.16
CA ILE A 76 3.33 -21.48 -5.53
C ILE A 76 4.36 -20.35 -5.73
N VAL A 77 5.36 -20.27 -4.85
CA VAL A 77 6.46 -19.30 -4.94
C VAL A 77 7.75 -20.08 -5.07
N ILE A 78 8.49 -19.83 -6.15
CA ILE A 78 9.82 -20.43 -6.35
C ILE A 78 10.74 -19.91 -5.23
N LYS A 79 11.39 -20.82 -4.52
CA LYS A 79 12.36 -20.46 -3.48
C LYS A 79 13.47 -19.59 -4.09
N PRO A 80 13.94 -18.55 -3.39
CA PRO A 80 15.08 -17.75 -3.85
C PRO A 80 16.33 -18.57 -4.21
N GLU A 81 16.49 -19.73 -3.57
CA GLU A 81 17.58 -20.68 -3.81
C GLU A 81 17.54 -21.34 -5.20
N GLU A 82 16.34 -21.53 -5.75
CA GLU A 82 16.07 -22.19 -7.04
C GLU A 82 15.94 -21.20 -8.21
N LEU A 83 16.00 -19.89 -7.94
CA LEU A 83 16.01 -18.87 -8.99
C LEU A 83 17.31 -18.94 -9.81
N PRO A 84 17.23 -18.82 -11.15
CA PRO A 84 18.44 -18.72 -11.98
C PRO A 84 19.29 -17.52 -11.54
N PRO A 85 20.62 -17.56 -11.71
CA PRO A 85 21.55 -16.58 -11.14
C PRO A 85 21.27 -15.12 -11.55
N LYS A 86 20.44 -14.86 -12.57
CA LYS A 86 19.96 -13.52 -12.94
C LYS A 86 18.97 -12.88 -11.96
N TYR A 87 18.31 -13.65 -11.10
CA TYR A 87 17.31 -13.16 -10.14
C TYR A 87 17.71 -13.40 -8.68
N LYS A 88 18.92 -13.93 -8.44
CA LYS A 88 19.52 -13.86 -7.12
C LYS A 88 19.86 -12.39 -6.89
N SER A 89 19.09 -11.72 -6.05
CA SER A 89 19.56 -10.44 -5.51
C SER A 89 20.86 -10.74 -4.78
N ASP A 90 21.96 -10.12 -5.23
CA ASP A 90 23.23 -10.05 -4.50
C ASP A 90 23.02 -9.26 -3.20
N ASN A 91 22.23 -9.81 -2.27
CA ASN A 91 22.06 -9.29 -0.92
C ASN A 91 23.12 -9.86 0.04
N ALA A 92 24.13 -10.53 -0.50
CA ALA A 92 25.42 -10.66 0.17
C ALA A 92 26.20 -9.35 -0.01
N SER A 93 25.61 -8.23 0.44
CA SER A 93 26.41 -7.05 0.75
C SER A 93 27.31 -7.43 1.91
N THR A 94 28.56 -7.72 1.60
CA THR A 94 29.69 -7.60 2.50
C THR A 94 29.46 -6.34 3.34
N LYS A 95 29.16 -6.51 4.63
CA LYS A 95 28.98 -5.38 5.56
C LYS A 95 30.33 -4.64 5.61
N SER A 96 30.47 -3.59 4.82
CA SER A 96 31.49 -2.58 5.03
C SER A 96 31.20 -1.87 6.37
N PRO A 97 32.23 -1.44 7.13
CA PRO A 97 32.05 -0.93 8.50
C PRO A 97 31.42 0.47 8.60
N ASP A 98 31.05 1.06 7.47
CA ASP A 98 30.49 2.42 7.43
C ASP A 98 28.96 2.32 7.35
N GLU A 99 28.33 1.97 8.47
CA GLU A 99 26.89 2.21 8.59
C GLU A 99 26.67 3.72 8.50
N PRO A 100 25.89 4.24 7.53
CA PRO A 100 25.56 5.65 7.49
C PRO A 100 24.87 6.00 8.81
N ALA A 101 25.24 7.15 9.38
CA ALA A 101 24.69 7.64 10.64
C ALA A 101 23.17 7.44 10.63
N VAL A 102 22.60 7.01 11.77
CA VAL A 102 21.18 6.67 11.91
C VAL A 102 20.25 7.73 11.28
N GLU A 103 20.67 9.00 11.27
CA GLU A 103 19.98 10.14 10.64
C GLU A 103 19.89 10.09 9.10
N ASP A 104 20.88 9.52 8.40
CA ASP A 104 20.93 9.46 6.93
C ASP A 104 19.98 8.41 6.34
N ARG A 105 19.50 7.44 7.12
CA ARG A 105 18.51 6.45 6.63
C ARG A 105 17.16 7.07 6.29
N TRP A 106 16.81 8.22 6.86
CA TRP A 106 15.49 8.84 6.71
C TRP A 106 15.52 10.19 5.99
N ILE A 107 16.49 10.38 5.08
CA ILE A 107 16.55 11.56 4.20
C ILE A 107 15.22 11.77 3.46
N TRP A 108 14.56 10.69 3.05
CA TRP A 108 13.27 10.75 2.36
C TRP A 108 12.18 11.44 3.19
N ARG A 109 12.20 11.30 4.53
CA ARG A 109 11.22 11.94 5.42
C ARG A 109 11.45 13.44 5.52
N ASN A 110 12.72 13.86 5.57
CA ASN A 110 13.07 15.28 5.50
C ASN A 110 12.71 15.87 4.12
N LEU A 111 12.86 15.07 3.06
CA LEU A 111 12.51 15.46 1.69
C LEU A 111 11.00 15.54 1.45
N PHE A 112 10.22 14.65 2.08
CA PHE A 112 8.77 14.54 1.95
C PHE A 112 8.10 14.44 3.32
N PRO A 113 8.07 15.54 4.10
CA PRO A 113 7.50 15.52 5.45
C PRO A 113 5.98 15.32 5.44
N VAL A 114 5.33 15.81 4.39
CA VAL A 114 3.91 15.64 4.14
C VAL A 114 3.72 15.30 2.66
N ILE A 115 3.00 14.21 2.42
CA ILE A 115 2.62 13.75 1.08
C ILE A 115 1.10 13.83 0.98
N LYS A 116 0.62 14.57 -0.02
CA LYS A 116 -0.82 14.69 -0.29
C LYS A 116 -1.15 13.92 -1.56
N PHE A 117 -2.08 12.99 -1.45
CA PHE A 117 -2.67 12.26 -2.56
C PHE A 117 -4.10 12.73 -2.75
N ASN A 118 -4.48 13.05 -3.98
CA ASN A 118 -5.85 13.32 -4.35
C ASN A 118 -6.22 12.33 -5.46
N VAL A 119 -7.30 11.59 -5.25
CA VAL A 119 -7.80 10.59 -6.17
C VAL A 119 -9.22 10.97 -6.55
N ALA A 120 -9.51 11.17 -7.84
CA ALA A 120 -10.84 11.56 -8.26
C ALA A 120 -11.82 10.38 -8.26
N ASP A 121 -11.39 9.22 -8.75
CA ASP A 121 -12.16 7.97 -8.66
C ASP A 121 -11.22 6.78 -8.45
N GLY A 122 -11.67 5.82 -7.65
CA GLY A 122 -10.85 4.68 -7.30
C GLY A 122 -11.64 3.42 -7.02
N ARG A 123 -11.04 2.30 -7.40
CA ARG A 123 -11.63 0.98 -7.25
C ARG A 123 -10.58 0.00 -6.77
N ILE A 124 -10.87 -0.66 -5.65
CA ILE A 124 -10.09 -1.80 -5.15
C ILE A 124 -10.93 -3.06 -5.34
N LEU A 125 -10.35 -4.07 -5.98
CA LEU A 125 -10.97 -5.34 -6.29
C LEU A 125 -10.21 -6.45 -5.59
N TYR A 126 -10.89 -7.19 -4.71
CA TYR A 126 -10.38 -8.42 -4.13
C TYR A 126 -11.14 -9.58 -4.73
N GLY A 127 -10.47 -10.39 -5.52
CA GLY A 127 -11.09 -11.58 -6.07
C GLY A 127 -10.24 -12.26 -7.11
N ASN A 128 -10.55 -13.53 -7.31
CA ASN A 128 -9.90 -14.37 -8.29
C ASN A 128 -10.97 -15.15 -9.06
N TYR A 129 -10.64 -15.68 -10.24
CA TYR A 129 -11.49 -16.58 -11.00
C TYR A 129 -11.83 -17.88 -10.24
N HIS A 130 -11.10 -18.17 -9.16
CA HIS A 130 -11.37 -19.27 -8.24
C HIS A 130 -12.39 -18.94 -7.13
N CYS A 131 -12.78 -17.68 -6.96
CA CYS A 131 -13.77 -17.27 -5.97
C CYS A 131 -15.08 -16.93 -6.67
N PRO A 132 -16.26 -17.36 -6.15
CA PRO A 132 -17.55 -17.06 -6.78
C PRO A 132 -17.90 -15.57 -6.77
N THR A 133 -17.43 -14.84 -5.75
CA THR A 133 -17.70 -13.42 -5.56
C THR A 133 -16.40 -12.65 -5.37
N THR A 134 -16.33 -11.49 -6.01
CA THR A 134 -15.26 -10.50 -5.88
C THR A 134 -15.77 -9.35 -5.00
N LEU A 135 -14.99 -8.96 -4.00
CA LEU A 135 -15.25 -7.77 -3.20
C LEU A 135 -14.73 -6.54 -3.94
N SER A 136 -15.63 -5.63 -4.31
CA SER A 136 -15.34 -4.36 -4.97
C SER A 136 -15.56 -3.23 -3.98
N VAL A 137 -14.49 -2.49 -3.67
CA VAL A 137 -14.52 -1.25 -2.89
C VAL A 137 -14.33 -0.10 -3.85
N ASN A 138 -15.38 0.68 -4.07
CA ASN A 138 -15.36 1.85 -4.92
C ASN A 138 -15.38 3.09 -4.02
N PHE A 139 -14.61 4.10 -4.38
CA PHE A 139 -14.57 5.38 -3.68
C PHE A 139 -14.35 6.50 -4.69
N SER A 140 -14.95 7.65 -4.45
CA SER A 140 -14.80 8.82 -5.32
C SER A 140 -14.26 9.99 -4.49
N TYR A 141 -13.53 10.90 -5.12
CA TYR A 141 -12.96 12.09 -4.48
C TYR A 141 -12.32 11.82 -3.11
N THR A 142 -11.21 11.08 -3.12
CA THR A 142 -10.43 10.80 -1.91
C THR A 142 -9.26 11.77 -1.76
N VAL A 143 -9.17 12.44 -0.63
CA VAL A 143 -8.00 13.21 -0.21
C VAL A 143 -7.28 12.46 0.89
N LEU A 144 -6.11 11.95 0.57
CA LEU A 144 -5.26 11.18 1.48
C LEU A 144 -4.01 11.99 1.83
N LEU A 145 -3.85 12.27 3.11
CA LEU A 145 -2.73 13.03 3.65
C LEU A 145 -1.89 12.09 4.51
N TYR A 146 -0.65 11.91 4.08
CA TYR A 146 0.35 11.17 4.82
C TYR A 146 1.33 12.15 5.48
N THR A 147 1.59 11.92 6.76
CA THR A 147 2.57 12.69 7.54
C THR A 147 3.25 11.80 8.57
N SER A 148 4.40 12.24 9.06
CA SER A 148 5.08 11.61 10.19
C SER A 148 4.93 12.45 11.45
N LYS A 149 4.48 11.80 12.52
CA LYS A 149 4.30 12.38 13.87
C LYS A 149 5.38 11.84 14.82
N PRO A 150 5.61 12.48 15.98
CA PRO A 150 6.38 11.87 17.04
C PRO A 150 5.77 10.52 17.43
N ALA A 151 6.63 9.57 17.81
CA ALA A 151 6.20 8.24 18.24
C ALA A 151 5.34 8.31 19.51
N SER A 152 4.40 7.38 19.65
CA SER A 152 3.59 7.25 20.87
C SER A 152 4.42 6.69 22.03
N THR A 153 5.35 5.78 21.72
CA THR A 153 6.25 5.12 22.67
C THR A 153 7.66 5.73 22.60
N PRO A 154 8.36 5.94 23.73
CA PRO A 154 9.73 6.49 23.73
C PRO A 154 10.79 5.57 23.09
N PHE A 155 10.48 4.28 22.92
CA PHE A 155 11.37 3.31 22.27
C PHE A 155 11.22 3.27 20.75
N ASP A 156 10.12 3.84 20.24
CA ASP A 156 9.83 3.89 18.81
C ASP A 156 10.39 5.17 18.20
N GLN A 157 10.65 5.14 16.90
CA GLN A 157 11.37 6.24 16.25
C GLN A 157 10.42 7.38 15.90
N PHE A 158 9.38 7.08 15.11
CA PHE A 158 8.36 8.03 14.71
C PHE A 158 7.11 7.28 14.27
N MET A 159 5.99 7.98 14.24
CA MET A 159 4.69 7.45 13.84
C MET A 159 4.36 7.85 12.41
N HIS A 160 3.94 6.90 11.59
CA HIS A 160 3.27 7.16 10.33
C HIS A 160 1.79 7.47 10.59
N ALA A 161 1.35 8.67 10.22
CA ALA A 161 -0.02 9.12 10.35
C ALA A 161 -0.62 9.35 8.97
N LEU A 162 -1.68 8.59 8.66
CA LEU A 162 -2.42 8.66 7.43
C LEU A 162 -3.86 9.10 7.76
N THR A 163 -4.27 10.23 7.20
CA THR A 163 -5.64 10.71 7.31
C THR A 163 -6.23 10.76 5.91
N ALA A 164 -7.27 9.97 5.64
CA ALA A 164 -7.95 9.96 4.37
C ALA A 164 -9.40 10.42 4.55
N LYS A 165 -9.81 11.40 3.76
CA LYS A 165 -11.20 11.79 3.60
C LYS A 165 -11.69 11.21 2.29
N VAL A 166 -12.71 10.38 2.37
CA VAL A 166 -13.24 9.63 1.25
C VAL A 166 -14.69 10.03 1.06
N ASP A 167 -15.02 10.52 -0.13
CA ASP A 167 -16.40 10.74 -0.51
C ASP A 167 -16.95 9.47 -1.18
N ASN A 168 -18.24 9.22 -1.01
CA ASN A 168 -18.99 8.16 -1.67
C ASN A 168 -18.30 6.78 -1.66
N LEU A 169 -18.05 6.23 -0.47
CA LEU A 169 -17.52 4.88 -0.31
C LEU A 169 -18.64 3.85 -0.54
N ARG A 170 -18.43 2.91 -1.48
CA ARG A 170 -19.35 1.81 -1.77
C ARG A 170 -18.62 0.48 -1.81
N VAL A 171 -18.99 -0.42 -0.91
CA VAL A 171 -18.45 -1.78 -0.82
C VAL A 171 -19.51 -2.76 -1.31
N MET A 172 -19.14 -3.58 -2.29
CA MET A 172 -20.05 -4.51 -2.96
C MET A 172 -19.42 -5.89 -3.13
N LEU A 173 -20.25 -6.93 -3.06
CA LEU A 173 -19.93 -8.26 -3.56
C LEU A 173 -20.49 -8.39 -4.97
N VAL A 174 -19.60 -8.52 -5.93
CA VAL A 174 -19.92 -8.67 -7.36
C VAL A 174 -19.64 -10.12 -7.75
N PRO A 175 -20.50 -10.78 -8.53
CA PRO A 175 -20.19 -12.12 -9.04
C PRO A 175 -18.95 -12.07 -9.92
N SER A 176 -18.03 -13.03 -9.75
CA SER A 176 -16.82 -13.07 -10.57
C SER A 176 -17.13 -13.62 -11.96
N LEU A 177 -16.68 -12.91 -13.00
CA LEU A 177 -17.01 -13.23 -14.40
C LEU A 177 -16.39 -14.56 -14.89
N GLY A 178 -15.38 -15.08 -14.19
CA GLY A 178 -14.59 -16.25 -14.61
C GLY A 178 -14.81 -17.52 -13.80
N TYR A 179 -15.68 -17.48 -12.79
CA TYR A 179 -15.87 -18.63 -11.90
C TYR A 179 -16.80 -19.69 -12.51
N LYS A 180 -16.32 -20.94 -12.52
CA LYS A 180 -17.04 -22.11 -13.07
C LYS A 180 -17.47 -23.13 -12.01
N GLY A 181 -17.22 -22.81 -10.73
CA GLY A 181 -17.54 -23.72 -9.62
C GLY A 181 -19.01 -23.63 -9.19
N PRO A 182 -19.39 -24.39 -8.14
CA PRO A 182 -20.71 -24.30 -7.56
C PRO A 182 -20.93 -22.91 -6.96
N VAL A 183 -21.97 -22.22 -7.41
CA VAL A 183 -22.41 -20.94 -6.86
C VAL A 183 -23.56 -21.22 -5.90
N GLU A 184 -23.36 -20.94 -4.62
CA GLU A 184 -24.47 -20.87 -3.68
C GLU A 184 -25.32 -19.65 -4.06
N GLU A 185 -26.65 -19.80 -4.11
CA GLU A 185 -27.54 -18.76 -4.58
C GLU A 185 -27.48 -17.56 -3.62
N ALA A 186 -26.77 -16.51 -4.05
CA ALA A 186 -26.52 -15.34 -3.24
C ALA A 186 -27.80 -14.54 -2.95
N PRO A 187 -27.82 -13.68 -1.92
CA PRO A 187 -28.88 -12.68 -1.75
C PRO A 187 -29.09 -11.89 -3.04
N ARG A 188 -30.35 -11.59 -3.38
CA ARG A 188 -30.71 -10.93 -4.64
C ARG A 188 -29.79 -9.73 -4.94
N TYR A 189 -29.12 -9.77 -6.09
CA TYR A 189 -28.33 -8.65 -6.59
C TYR A 189 -29.26 -7.50 -7.00
N MET A 190 -28.98 -6.29 -6.53
CA MET A 190 -29.62 -5.06 -7.02
C MET A 190 -28.67 -4.39 -8.00
N GLY A 191 -28.74 -4.80 -9.28
CA GLY A 191 -27.81 -4.33 -10.32
C GLY A 191 -26.51 -5.13 -10.36
N ASP A 192 -25.37 -4.43 -10.30
CA ASP A 192 -24.02 -5.01 -10.48
C ASP A 192 -23.56 -5.95 -9.36
N GLY A 193 -24.25 -5.98 -8.22
CA GLY A 193 -23.87 -6.82 -7.10
C GLY A 193 -24.68 -6.57 -5.83
N PHE A 194 -24.25 -7.20 -4.74
CA PHE A 194 -24.82 -7.02 -3.41
C PHE A 194 -24.04 -5.94 -2.68
N VAL A 195 -24.70 -4.84 -2.32
CA VAL A 195 -24.07 -3.73 -1.58
C VAL A 195 -23.99 -4.10 -0.10
N ILE A 196 -22.78 -4.22 0.44
CA ILE A 196 -22.57 -4.47 1.88
C ILE A 196 -22.61 -3.16 2.65
N LEU A 197 -21.93 -2.14 2.14
CA LEU A 197 -21.75 -0.86 2.82
C LEU A 197 -21.77 0.26 1.79
N HIS A 198 -22.49 1.33 2.11
CA HIS A 198 -22.51 2.55 1.33
C HIS A 198 -22.56 3.74 2.28
N SER A 199 -21.59 4.64 2.16
CA SER A 199 -21.51 5.86 2.96
C SER A 199 -21.07 7.01 2.08
N ASN A 200 -21.66 8.19 2.28
CA ASN A 200 -21.33 9.39 1.52
C ASN A 200 -20.05 10.05 2.02
N ASP A 201 -19.84 10.12 3.33
CA ASP A 201 -18.65 10.75 3.91
C ASP A 201 -17.98 9.73 4.84
N VAL A 202 -16.68 9.47 4.62
CA VAL A 202 -15.89 8.56 5.44
C VAL A 202 -14.52 9.18 5.74
N ASP A 203 -14.23 9.38 7.02
CA ASP A 203 -12.92 9.76 7.50
C ASP A 203 -12.17 8.52 8.02
N ILE A 204 -11.03 8.20 7.41
CA ILE A 204 -10.16 7.08 7.77
C ILE A 204 -8.90 7.63 8.42
N TYR A 205 -8.59 7.13 9.62
CA TYR A 205 -7.37 7.44 10.35
C TYR A 205 -6.56 6.16 10.54
N TYR A 206 -5.33 6.13 10.03
CA TYR A 206 -4.42 5.02 10.20
C TYR A 206 -3.10 5.51 10.80
N TYR A 207 -2.72 4.90 11.92
CA TYR A 207 -1.52 5.22 12.67
C TYR A 207 -0.66 3.97 12.80
N TYR A 208 0.62 4.09 12.48
CA TYR A 208 1.57 2.98 12.55
C TYR A 208 2.92 3.47 13.05
N ASP A 209 3.35 2.98 14.21
CA ASP A 209 4.65 3.32 14.78
C ASP A 209 5.78 2.52 14.11
N GLN A 210 6.86 3.22 13.74
CA GLN A 210 8.06 2.58 13.23
C GLN A 210 8.90 2.09 14.43
N PRO A 211 9.10 0.76 14.56
CA PRO A 211 9.82 0.21 15.70
C PRO A 211 11.27 0.69 15.71
N GLY A 212 11.74 1.10 16.89
CA GLY A 212 13.15 1.39 17.11
C GLY A 212 13.99 0.12 17.11
N MET A 213 15.21 0.21 16.58
CA MET A 213 16.18 -0.87 16.76
C MET A 213 16.80 -0.73 18.14
N LEU A 214 16.50 -1.66 19.04
CA LEU A 214 17.28 -1.86 20.25
C LEU A 214 18.57 -2.56 19.86
N ALA A 215 19.72 -1.94 20.15
CA ALA A 215 20.98 -2.67 20.10
C ALA A 215 20.88 -3.80 21.12
N PHE A 216 20.89 -5.04 20.66
CA PHE A 216 20.99 -6.20 21.54
C PHE A 216 22.37 -6.12 22.20
N ILE A 217 22.42 -5.74 23.48
CA ILE A 217 23.63 -5.83 24.28
C ILE A 217 23.65 -7.27 24.83
N PRO A 218 24.58 -8.13 24.38
CA PRO A 218 24.69 -9.51 24.83
C PRO A 218 25.09 -9.62 26.30
#